data_AF-A0A8H4QKI9-F1
#
_entry.id   AF-A0A8H4QKI9-F1
#
_cell.length_a   1.000
_cell.length_b   1.000
_cell.length_c   1.000
_cell.angle_alpha   90.00
_cell.angle_beta   90.00
_cell.angle_gamma   90.00
#
_symmetry.space_group_name_H-M   'P 1'
#
loop_
_entity.id
_entity.type
_entity.pdbx_description
1 polymer ?
#
loop_
_entity_poly.entity_id
_entity_poly.type
_entity_poly.pdbx_seq_one_letter_code
_entity_poly.pdbx_strand_id
1 'polypeptide(L)'
;MSSSSSSSSASASTTASSLSSLETHDSLPLTSRSRSKAEKAWVDPASLPHHGHASYIAGNTPDYVKQLNYNTFMCYGVGEEDCFGYKVGKAVKFTDVNVNRKMERQGRLEATTTAEIEVTRRE
;
A
#
# COMPACT_ATOMS: atom_id res chain seq x y z
N MET A 1 39.24 35.42 -19.35
CA MET A 1 39.88 35.27 -18.03
C MET A 1 39.10 34.18 -17.32
N SER A 2 39.54 32.93 -17.40
CA SER A 2 40.31 32.23 -16.33
C SER A 2 39.46 32.15 -15.05
N SER A 3 39.11 31.01 -14.46
CA SER A 3 39.95 29.84 -14.23
C SER A 3 39.11 28.61 -13.90
N SER A 4 39.59 27.45 -14.34
CA SER A 4 39.30 26.11 -13.85
C SER A 4 39.70 25.97 -12.37
N SER A 5 39.07 25.05 -11.63
CA SER A 5 39.71 24.23 -10.58
C SER A 5 38.86 23.03 -10.24
N SER A 6 39.53 21.89 -10.20
CA SER A 6 39.07 20.50 -10.18
C SER A 6 39.22 19.85 -8.80
N SER A 7 38.58 18.67 -8.65
CA SER A 7 39.01 17.49 -7.84
C SER A 7 38.95 17.63 -6.29
N SER A 8 38.74 16.61 -5.45
CA SER A 8 38.98 15.16 -5.59
C SER A 8 38.20 14.35 -4.52
N SER A 9 37.78 13.14 -4.92
CA SER A 9 37.79 11.82 -4.26
C SER A 9 37.68 11.59 -2.74
N ALA A 10 36.90 10.53 -2.47
CA ALA A 10 36.50 9.87 -1.22
C ALA A 10 37.60 9.22 -0.37
N SER A 11 37.25 8.92 0.89
CA SER A 11 37.78 7.81 1.68
C SER A 11 36.74 7.29 2.69
N ALA A 12 36.33 6.04 2.52
CA ALA A 12 35.54 5.29 3.49
C ALA A 12 36.47 4.70 4.56
N SER A 13 36.04 4.73 5.82
CA SER A 13 36.78 4.14 6.95
C SER A 13 35.99 2.98 7.52
N THR A 14 36.32 1.77 7.08
CA THR A 14 35.94 0.50 7.71
C THR A 14 36.89 0.22 8.88
N THR A 15 36.38 0.16 10.10
CA THR A 15 37.08 -0.44 11.24
C THR A 15 36.36 -1.71 11.67
N ALA A 16 36.99 -2.83 11.33
CA ALA A 16 36.68 -4.14 11.89
C ALA A 16 37.50 -4.31 13.17
N SER A 17 36.84 -4.75 14.25
CA SER A 17 37.50 -5.30 15.44
C SER A 17 36.69 -6.49 15.95
N SER A 18 37.41 -7.56 16.28
CA SER A 18 36.96 -8.95 16.36
C SER A 18 36.80 -9.44 17.80
N LEU A 19 35.88 -10.40 18.00
CA LEU A 19 35.87 -11.54 18.97
C LEU A 19 35.87 -11.18 20.48
N SER A 20 35.22 -11.89 21.41
CA SER A 20 34.51 -13.18 21.50
C SER A 20 33.82 -13.23 22.87
N SER A 21 32.69 -13.93 23.03
CA SER A 21 32.44 -14.71 24.24
C SER A 21 31.38 -15.77 24.02
N LEU A 22 31.75 -17.01 24.37
CA LEU A 22 30.90 -18.18 24.46
C LEU A 22 29.92 -18.02 25.61
N GLU A 23 28.62 -18.26 25.39
CA GLU A 23 27.77 -18.87 26.42
C GLU A 23 26.75 -19.82 25.77
N THR A 24 26.75 -21.04 26.29
CA THR A 24 25.98 -22.22 25.88
C THR A 24 24.71 -22.26 26.72
N HIS A 25 23.50 -22.08 26.17
CA HIS A 25 22.29 -22.51 26.87
C HIS A 25 21.16 -22.94 25.93
N ASP A 26 20.78 -24.20 26.14
CA ASP A 26 19.49 -24.86 25.93
C ASP A 26 18.79 -24.82 24.56
N SER A 27 18.70 -26.02 24.00
CA SER A 27 17.93 -26.36 22.81
C SER A 27 16.45 -26.49 23.18
N LEU A 28 15.67 -25.44 22.91
CA LEU A 28 14.21 -25.57 22.82
C LEU A 28 13.83 -25.82 21.35
N PRO A 29 12.99 -26.83 21.05
CA PRO A 29 12.44 -26.98 19.71
C PRO A 29 11.46 -25.83 19.48
N LEU A 30 11.94 -24.73 18.90
CA LEU A 30 11.10 -23.73 18.28
C LEU A 30 10.38 -24.44 17.14
N THR A 31 9.14 -24.86 17.42
CA THR A 31 8.14 -25.17 16.42
C THR A 31 8.26 -24.12 15.33
N SER A 32 8.67 -24.52 14.12
CA SER A 32 8.78 -23.61 12.99
C SER A 32 7.39 -23.01 12.78
N ARG A 33 7.17 -21.80 13.29
CA ARG A 33 5.96 -21.03 13.00
C ARG A 33 6.02 -20.72 11.51
N SER A 34 5.39 -21.62 10.78
CA SER A 34 4.55 -21.41 9.60
C SER A 34 4.64 -20.00 9.04
N ARG A 35 5.20 -19.92 7.83
CA ARG A 35 5.21 -18.80 6.88
C ARG A 35 5.47 -17.46 7.54
N SER A 36 6.69 -16.97 7.38
CA SER A 36 6.89 -15.54 7.13
C SER A 36 5.84 -15.13 6.09
N LYS A 37 4.78 -14.43 6.53
CA LYS A 37 3.98 -13.61 5.62
C LYS A 37 5.03 -12.70 5.01
N ALA A 38 5.41 -12.96 3.75
CA ALA A 38 6.25 -12.05 3.01
C ALA A 38 5.69 -10.66 3.27
N GLU A 39 6.52 -9.77 3.82
CA GLU A 39 6.13 -8.36 3.95
C GLU A 39 5.54 -7.99 2.60
N LYS A 40 4.28 -7.56 2.60
CA LYS A 40 3.56 -7.26 1.37
C LYS A 40 4.30 -6.06 0.79
N ALA A 41 5.27 -6.34 -0.09
CA ALA A 41 6.08 -5.33 -0.75
C ALA A 41 5.10 -4.33 -1.37
N TRP A 42 5.43 -3.05 -1.32
CA TRP A 42 4.60 -2.03 -1.93
C TRP A 42 4.51 -2.34 -3.43
N VAL A 43 3.35 -2.83 -3.87
CA VAL A 43 3.15 -3.25 -5.26
C VAL A 43 2.77 -2.01 -6.05
N ASP A 44 3.24 -1.92 -7.29
CA ASP A 44 2.77 -0.91 -8.23
C ASP A 44 1.25 -1.04 -8.39
N PRO A 45 0.45 -0.01 -8.01
CA PRO A 45 -0.99 -0.05 -8.14
C PRO A 45 -1.47 -0.36 -9.57
N ALA A 46 -0.72 0.05 -10.59
CA ALA A 46 -1.08 -0.19 -11.99
C ALA A 46 -0.93 -1.67 -12.41
N SER A 47 -0.17 -2.46 -11.64
CA SER A 47 -0.01 -3.89 -11.85
C SER A 47 -1.08 -4.75 -11.18
N LEU A 48 -1.99 -4.13 -10.41
CA LEU A 48 -3.03 -4.86 -9.69
C LEU A 48 -4.04 -5.50 -10.65
N PRO A 49 -4.59 -6.69 -10.30
CA PRO A 49 -5.68 -7.29 -11.04
C PRO A 49 -6.85 -6.32 -11.25
N HIS A 50 -7.42 -6.38 -12.44
CA HIS A 50 -8.58 -5.57 -12.77
C HIS A 50 -9.84 -6.16 -12.12
N HIS A 51 -10.50 -5.39 -11.27
CA HIS A 51 -11.77 -5.76 -10.65
C HIS A 51 -12.94 -5.03 -11.34
N GLY A 52 -13.94 -5.79 -11.80
CA GLY A 52 -15.08 -5.24 -12.53
C GLY A 52 -15.99 -4.42 -11.63
N HIS A 53 -15.94 -3.09 -11.75
CA HIS A 53 -16.97 -2.16 -11.21
C HIS A 53 -16.77 -0.69 -11.64
N ALA A 54 -15.62 -0.30 -12.22
CA ALA A 54 -15.30 1.13 -12.31
C ALA A 54 -16.05 1.92 -13.38
N SER A 55 -16.65 1.25 -14.38
CA SER A 55 -17.34 1.90 -15.50
C SER A 55 -18.58 2.72 -15.08
N TYR A 56 -19.08 2.53 -13.85
CA TYR A 56 -20.24 3.24 -13.30
C TYR A 56 -19.86 4.26 -12.22
N ILE A 57 -18.57 4.43 -11.91
CA ILE A 57 -18.12 5.36 -10.88
C ILE A 57 -18.13 6.79 -11.44
N ALA A 58 -18.93 7.66 -10.82
CA ALA A 58 -19.01 9.08 -11.17
C ALA A 58 -17.81 9.87 -10.61
N GLY A 59 -17.85 11.19 -10.79
CA GLY A 59 -16.86 12.11 -10.25
C GLY A 59 -15.87 12.63 -11.28
N ASN A 60 -15.11 13.64 -10.87
CA ASN A 60 -14.27 14.48 -11.73
C ASN A 60 -12.91 13.87 -12.11
N THR A 61 -12.66 12.62 -11.72
CA THR A 61 -11.41 11.92 -12.01
C THR A 61 -11.49 11.11 -13.31
N PRO A 62 -10.35 10.87 -13.99
CA PRO A 62 -10.30 9.97 -15.13
C PRO A 62 -10.64 8.52 -14.74
N ASP A 63 -11.23 7.76 -15.66
CA ASP A 63 -11.67 6.38 -15.39
C ASP A 63 -10.53 5.45 -14.98
N TYR A 64 -9.33 5.65 -15.49
CA TYR A 64 -8.16 4.87 -15.07
C TYR A 64 -7.85 5.07 -13.57
N VAL A 65 -8.06 6.27 -13.02
CA VAL A 65 -7.85 6.57 -11.60
C VAL A 65 -8.93 5.90 -10.75
N LYS A 66 -10.18 5.95 -11.21
CA LYS A 66 -11.32 5.28 -10.56
C LYS A 66 -11.08 3.77 -10.48
N GLN A 67 -10.65 3.18 -11.59
CA GLN A 67 -10.30 1.76 -11.66
C GLN A 67 -9.12 1.41 -10.75
N LEU A 68 -8.07 2.25 -10.73
CA LEU A 68 -6.91 2.06 -9.86
C LEU A 68 -7.30 2.08 -8.38
N ASN A 69 -8.14 3.06 -8.00
CA ASN A 69 -8.64 3.20 -6.63
C ASN A 69 -9.46 1.99 -6.20
N TYR A 70 -10.36 1.51 -7.07
CA TYR A 70 -11.16 0.31 -6.82
C TYR A 70 -10.30 -0.96 -6.74
N ASN A 71 -9.35 -1.16 -7.66
CA ASN A 71 -8.45 -2.32 -7.62
C ASN A 71 -7.63 -2.35 -6.32
N THR A 72 -7.14 -1.18 -5.90
CA THR A 72 -6.39 -1.03 -4.65
C THR A 72 -7.25 -1.42 -3.45
N PHE A 73 -8.50 -0.93 -3.38
CA PHE A 73 -9.44 -1.31 -2.34
C PHE A 73 -9.68 -2.84 -2.33
N MET A 74 -9.90 -3.45 -3.49
CA MET A 74 -10.14 -4.90 -3.58
C MET A 74 -8.93 -5.74 -3.14
N CYS A 75 -7.71 -5.32 -3.49
CA CYS A 75 -6.49 -6.07 -3.18
C CYS A 75 -5.97 -5.88 -1.74
N TYR A 76 -6.25 -4.73 -1.12
CA TYR A 76 -5.69 -4.37 0.19
C TYR A 76 -6.73 -4.11 1.28
N GLY A 77 -7.95 -3.68 0.93
CA GLY A 77 -9.00 -3.31 1.87
C GLY A 77 -9.99 -4.42 2.20
N VAL A 78 -10.14 -5.42 1.35
CA VAL A 78 -11.20 -6.45 1.47
C VAL A 78 -10.77 -7.68 2.30
N GLY A 79 -9.48 -8.04 2.28
CA GLY A 79 -8.97 -9.20 3.04
C GLY A 79 -9.13 -10.55 2.33
N GLU A 80 -8.93 -11.65 3.07
CA GLU A 80 -8.99 -13.03 2.56
C GLU A 80 -10.43 -13.56 2.48
N GLU A 81 -10.71 -14.50 1.57
CA GLU A 81 -12.08 -14.91 1.21
C GLU A 81 -12.94 -15.45 2.35
N ASP A 82 -12.29 -16.03 3.36
CA ASP A 82 -12.92 -16.63 4.53
C ASP A 82 -13.27 -15.61 5.63
N CYS A 83 -12.85 -14.34 5.48
CA CYS A 83 -13.06 -13.32 6.49
C CYS A 83 -14.36 -12.52 6.29
N PHE A 84 -14.86 -11.94 7.38
CA PHE A 84 -16.01 -11.03 7.35
C PHE A 84 -15.77 -9.82 6.43
N GLY A 85 -14.55 -9.28 6.48
CA GLY A 85 -14.13 -8.17 5.62
C GLY A 85 -14.31 -8.48 4.14
N TYR A 86 -14.09 -9.73 3.73
CA TYR A 86 -14.25 -10.10 2.33
C TYR A 86 -15.71 -10.08 1.89
N LYS A 87 -16.59 -10.66 2.71
CA LYS A 87 -18.04 -10.68 2.43
C LYS A 87 -18.60 -9.27 2.32
N VAL A 88 -18.22 -8.39 3.25
CA VAL A 88 -18.66 -6.98 3.27
C VAL A 88 -18.01 -6.19 2.13
N GLY A 89 -16.69 -6.30 1.98
CA GLY A 89 -15.92 -5.55 0.98
C GLY A 89 -16.32 -5.86 -0.46
N LYS A 90 -16.72 -7.11 -0.74
CA LYS A 90 -17.29 -7.49 -2.04
C LYS A 90 -18.65 -6.85 -2.35
N ALA A 91 -19.41 -6.46 -1.32
CA ALA A 91 -20.69 -5.77 -1.46
C ALA A 91 -20.55 -4.25 -1.55
N VAL A 92 -19.37 -3.69 -1.25
CA VAL A 92 -19.10 -2.25 -1.36
C VAL A 92 -19.04 -1.83 -2.82
N LYS A 93 -19.79 -0.78 -3.16
CA LYS A 93 -19.82 -0.17 -4.49
C LYS A 93 -19.32 1.26 -4.40
N PHE A 94 -18.25 1.58 -5.10
CA PHE A 94 -17.85 2.98 -5.25
C PHE A 94 -18.85 3.66 -6.18
N THR A 95 -19.34 4.82 -5.77
CA THR A 95 -20.32 5.59 -6.53
C THR A 95 -19.70 6.84 -7.13
N ASP A 96 -18.70 7.42 -6.47
CA ASP A 96 -18.06 8.65 -6.90
C ASP A 96 -16.60 8.74 -6.43
N VAL A 97 -15.71 9.26 -7.28
CA VAL A 97 -14.33 9.59 -6.91
C VAL A 97 -13.99 10.99 -7.43
N ASN A 98 -13.74 11.90 -6.49
CA ASN A 98 -13.37 13.29 -6.77
C ASN A 98 -11.98 13.62 -6.24
N VAL A 99 -11.27 14.47 -6.98
CA VAL A 99 -10.08 15.17 -6.50
C VAL A 99 -10.32 16.65 -6.61
N ASN A 100 -10.25 17.35 -5.48
CA ASN A 100 -10.50 18.78 -5.38
C ASN A 100 -9.30 19.49 -4.76
N ARG A 101 -9.05 20.73 -5.18
CA ARG A 101 -8.02 21.58 -4.59
C ARG A 101 -8.65 22.48 -3.53
N LYS A 102 -8.26 22.29 -2.26
CA LYS A 102 -8.73 23.13 -1.15
C LYS A 102 -7.97 24.44 -1.11
N MET A 103 -8.65 25.54 -1.44
CA MET A 103 -8.04 26.87 -1.46
C MET A 103 -7.65 27.35 -0.06
N GLU A 104 -8.40 26.99 0.98
CA GLU A 104 -8.10 27.40 2.36
C GLU A 104 -6.81 26.78 2.95
N ARG A 105 -6.28 25.70 2.35
CA ARG A 105 -5.09 24.96 2.85
C ARG A 105 -3.93 25.02 1.87
N GLN A 106 -3.57 26.23 1.45
CA GLN A 106 -2.46 26.47 0.51
C GLN A 106 -2.60 25.66 -0.80
N GLY A 107 -3.84 25.43 -1.24
CA GLY A 107 -4.10 24.66 -2.45
C GLY A 107 -3.77 23.16 -2.33
N ARG A 108 -3.85 22.57 -1.13
CA ARG A 108 -3.71 21.12 -0.92
C ARG A 108 -4.79 20.36 -1.71
N LEU A 109 -4.39 19.26 -2.33
CA LEU A 109 -5.31 18.33 -2.97
C LEU A 109 -5.99 17.44 -1.92
N GLU A 110 -7.28 17.21 -2.12
CA GLU A 110 -8.10 16.28 -1.38
C GLU A 110 -8.73 15.31 -2.35
N ALA A 111 -8.55 14.02 -2.09
CA ALA A 111 -9.24 12.95 -2.80
C ALA A 111 -10.37 12.44 -1.89
N THR A 112 -11.56 12.27 -2.47
CA THR A 112 -12.73 11.73 -1.79
C THR A 112 -13.32 10.61 -2.62
N THR A 113 -13.46 9.45 -2.02
CA THR A 113 -14.18 8.31 -2.58
C THR A 113 -15.45 8.11 -1.79
N THR A 114 -16.59 8.14 -2.47
CA THR A 114 -17.89 7.79 -1.90
C THR A 114 -18.21 6.35 -2.25
N ALA A 115 -18.65 5.59 -1.27
CA ALA A 115 -19.00 4.19 -1.43
C ALA A 115 -20.29 3.86 -0.68
N GLU A 116 -21.05 2.93 -1.25
CA GLU A 116 -22.31 2.44 -0.71
C GLU A 116 -22.23 0.95 -0.44
N ILE A 117 -22.97 0.52 0.56
CA ILE A 117 -23.16 -0.89 0.88
C ILE A 117 -24.61 -1.12 1.31
N GLU A 118 -25.23 -2.14 0.72
CA GLU A 118 -26.56 -2.57 1.12
C GLU A 118 -26.44 -3.53 2.31
N VAL A 119 -27.17 -3.22 3.39
CA VAL A 119 -27.19 -4.04 4.61
C VAL A 119 -28.57 -4.65 4.78
N THR A 120 -28.68 -5.95 4.58
CA THR A 120 -29.91 -6.70 4.83
C THR A 120 -29.87 -7.35 6.20
N ARG A 121 -30.89 -7.12 7.03
CA ARG A 121 -31.12 -7.92 8.23
C ARG A 121 -31.84 -9.21 7.82
N ARG A 122 -31.31 -10.36 8.22
CA ARG A 122 -32.03 -11.64 8.08
C ARG A 122 -33.10 -11.69 9.17
N GLU A 123 -34.34 -12.01 8.77
CA GLU A 123 -35.43 -12.40 9.68
C GLU A 123 -35.23 -13.82 10.19
#